data_AF-A0A2U8X4G2-F1
#
_entry.id   AF-A0A2U8X4G2-F1
#
_cell.length_a   1.000
_cell.length_b   1.000
_cell.length_c   1.000
_cell.angle_alpha   90.00
_cell.angle_beta   90.00
_cell.angle_gamma   90.00
#
_symmetry.space_group_name_H-M   'P 1'
#
loop_
_entity.id
_entity.type
_entity.pdbx_description
1 polymer ?
#
loop_
_entity_poly.entity_id
_entity_poly.type
_entity_poly.pdbx_seq_one_letter_code
_entity_poly.pdbx_strand_id
1 'polypeptide(L)'
;MKLTDTLDEQQILEELIEASKPPMPAECRSLDYLLSAPFRYRPYPHGSRFRRANQMEGVYYAAEAVETAVAEVAFYRLLFFAESPGTPWPENPAEYTAFSARFAADRGIDLTAAPYAGQAETWCHPTDYGPCQALADAARADGVTAIRYASVRDPGRGANLALLTCRAFASRRIVARQTWRIHPGPAGIRAIREFPTLRLGFARESFDDPRLAGMVWER
;
A
#
# COMPACT_ATOMS: atom_id res chain seq x y z
N MET A 1 -14.89 -2.68 -21.17
CA MET A 1 -15.89 -3.74 -21.38
C MET A 1 -16.95 -3.57 -20.30
N LYS A 2 -18.19 -3.26 -20.68
CA LYS A 2 -19.33 -3.16 -19.76
C LYS A 2 -19.99 -4.54 -19.72
N LEU A 3 -20.17 -5.11 -18.52
CA LEU A 3 -20.69 -6.48 -18.34
C LEU A 3 -22.20 -6.51 -18.02
N THR A 4 -22.78 -5.37 -17.67
CA THR A 4 -24.16 -5.23 -17.17
C THR A 4 -24.78 -3.95 -17.73
N ASP A 5 -26.07 -3.99 -18.05
CA ASP A 5 -26.81 -2.86 -18.62
C ASP A 5 -27.80 -2.22 -17.65
N THR A 6 -28.13 -2.93 -16.57
CA THR A 6 -29.07 -2.46 -15.54
C THR A 6 -28.48 -2.59 -14.13
N LEU A 7 -29.11 -1.92 -13.16
CA LEU A 7 -28.74 -2.06 -11.75
C LEU A 7 -29.01 -3.47 -11.21
N ASP A 8 -30.04 -4.14 -11.70
CA ASP A 8 -30.37 -5.51 -11.28
C ASP A 8 -29.30 -6.50 -11.77
N GLU A 9 -28.87 -6.37 -13.02
CA GLU A 9 -27.75 -7.16 -13.55
C GLU A 9 -26.44 -6.85 -12.81
N GLN A 10 -26.21 -5.58 -12.46
CA GLN A 10 -25.07 -5.17 -11.65
C GLN A 10 -25.09 -5.83 -10.26
N GLN A 11 -26.26 -5.89 -9.62
CA GLN A 11 -26.44 -6.55 -8.33
C GLN A 11 -26.13 -8.05 -8.41
N ILE A 12 -26.63 -8.74 -9.45
CA ILE A 12 -26.33 -10.17 -9.68
C ILE A 12 -24.82 -10.37 -9.88
N LEU A 13 -24.18 -9.53 -10.70
CA LEU A 13 -22.74 -9.60 -10.91
C LEU A 13 -21.97 -9.38 -9.61
N GLU A 14 -22.37 -8.42 -8.78
CA GLU A 14 -21.75 -8.15 -7.48
C GLU A 14 -21.90 -9.33 -6.51
N GLU A 15 -23.06 -9.99 -6.49
CA GLU A 15 -23.30 -11.20 -5.70
C GLU A 15 -22.42 -12.37 -6.16
N LEU A 16 -22.33 -12.61 -7.47
CA LEU A 16 -21.46 -13.64 -8.04
C LEU A 16 -19.98 -13.36 -7.74
N ILE A 17 -19.56 -12.11 -7.90
CA ILE A 17 -18.21 -11.66 -7.55
C ILE A 17 -17.97 -11.86 -6.05
N GLU A 18 -18.90 -11.47 -5.19
CA GLU A 18 -18.75 -11.61 -3.74
C GLU A 18 -18.65 -13.08 -3.30
N ALA A 19 -19.47 -13.96 -3.89
CA ALA A 19 -19.46 -15.39 -3.62
C ALA A 19 -18.15 -16.08 -4.06
N SER A 20 -17.44 -15.52 -5.05
CA SER A 20 -16.16 -16.05 -5.54
C SER A 20 -14.96 -15.69 -4.65
N LYS A 21 -15.10 -14.67 -3.78
CA LYS A 21 -14.00 -14.16 -2.97
C LYS A 21 -13.72 -15.07 -1.78
N PRO A 22 -12.46 -15.16 -1.30
CA PRO A 22 -12.14 -15.86 -0.06
C PRO A 22 -12.98 -15.34 1.12
N PRO A 23 -13.31 -16.17 2.11
CA PRO A 23 -14.03 -15.72 3.29
C PRO A 23 -13.18 -14.71 4.08
N MET A 24 -13.85 -13.70 4.66
CA MET A 24 -13.19 -12.74 5.54
C MET A 24 -12.77 -13.41 6.86
N PRO A 25 -11.52 -13.22 7.35
CA PRO A 25 -11.11 -13.68 8.66
C PRO A 25 -12.04 -13.16 9.77
N ALA A 26 -12.34 -14.00 10.76
CA ALA A 26 -13.35 -13.73 11.77
C ALA A 26 -13.09 -12.42 12.52
N GLU A 27 -11.83 -12.15 12.86
CA GLU A 27 -11.35 -10.96 13.55
C GLU A 27 -11.49 -9.67 12.72
N CYS A 28 -11.68 -9.78 11.40
CA CYS A 28 -11.79 -8.63 10.49
C CYS A 28 -13.24 -8.32 10.07
N ARG A 29 -14.20 -9.22 10.32
CA ARG A 29 -15.59 -9.12 9.79
C ARG A 29 -16.35 -7.87 10.20
N SER A 30 -16.04 -7.29 11.36
CA SER A 30 -16.72 -6.10 11.88
C SER A 30 -16.10 -4.78 11.41
N LEU A 31 -15.00 -4.83 10.66
CA LEU A 31 -14.31 -3.65 10.16
C LEU A 31 -14.97 -3.13 8.87
N ASP A 32 -14.80 -1.84 8.63
CA ASP A 32 -15.03 -1.22 7.32
C ASP A 32 -14.24 -1.98 6.24
N TYR A 33 -14.84 -2.15 5.05
CA TYR A 33 -14.24 -2.95 3.99
C TYR A 33 -12.83 -2.46 3.62
N LEU A 34 -12.58 -1.14 3.69
CA LEU A 34 -11.27 -0.53 3.43
C LEU A 34 -10.19 -0.96 4.44
N LEU A 35 -10.59 -1.31 5.66
CA LEU A 35 -9.68 -1.79 6.70
C LEU A 35 -9.49 -3.31 6.65
N SER A 36 -10.54 -4.05 6.28
CA SER A 36 -10.51 -5.52 6.22
C SER A 36 -9.89 -6.11 4.96
N ALA A 37 -9.98 -5.42 3.82
CA ALA A 37 -9.59 -5.96 2.51
C ALA A 37 -8.13 -6.46 2.45
N PRO A 38 -7.14 -5.80 3.07
CA PRO A 38 -5.75 -6.29 3.07
C PRO A 38 -5.54 -7.64 3.78
N PHE A 39 -6.54 -8.10 4.55
CA PHE A 39 -6.51 -9.38 5.26
C PHE A 39 -7.30 -10.49 4.57
N ARG A 40 -8.01 -10.18 3.47
CA ARG A 40 -8.86 -11.16 2.78
C ARG A 40 -8.11 -11.99 1.75
N TYR A 41 -7.20 -11.36 1.00
CA TYR A 41 -6.55 -11.96 -0.17
C TYR A 41 -5.10 -12.34 0.10
N ARG A 42 -4.62 -13.42 -0.53
CA ARG A 42 -3.22 -13.87 -0.49
C ARG A 42 -2.44 -13.24 -1.64
N PRO A 43 -1.20 -12.75 -1.42
CA PRO A 43 -0.39 -12.17 -2.49
C PRO A 43 0.23 -13.29 -3.34
N TYR A 44 0.09 -13.20 -4.66
CA TYR A 44 0.63 -14.16 -5.62
C TYR A 44 0.94 -13.47 -6.96
N PRO A 45 2.01 -13.85 -7.68
CA PRO A 45 3.06 -14.81 -7.29
C PRO A 45 4.11 -14.25 -6.34
N HIS A 46 4.13 -12.93 -6.14
CA HIS A 46 5.13 -12.25 -5.33
C HIS A 46 4.58 -11.84 -3.96
N GLY A 47 5.46 -11.76 -2.97
CA GLY A 47 5.17 -11.18 -1.67
C GLY A 47 5.36 -9.66 -1.64
N SER A 48 5.31 -9.09 -0.44
CA SER A 48 5.62 -7.70 -0.12
C SER A 48 6.66 -7.64 1.01
N ARG A 49 7.00 -6.44 1.49
CA ARG A 49 8.08 -6.23 2.47
C ARG A 49 7.93 -7.06 3.75
N PHE A 50 6.73 -7.12 4.33
CA PHE A 50 6.44 -7.86 5.58
C PHE A 50 5.44 -9.02 5.39
N ARG A 51 5.29 -9.52 4.15
CA ARG A 51 4.38 -10.62 3.83
C ARG A 51 4.91 -11.47 2.69
N ARG A 52 5.02 -12.79 2.87
CA ARG A 52 5.49 -13.72 1.84
C ARG A 52 4.44 -13.96 0.76
N ALA A 53 4.88 -14.45 -0.40
CA ALA A 53 3.98 -15.00 -1.39
C ALA A 53 3.14 -16.14 -0.77
N ASN A 54 1.87 -16.22 -1.15
CA ASN A 54 0.88 -17.21 -0.68
C ASN A 54 0.55 -17.20 0.83
N GLN A 55 1.11 -16.28 1.61
CA GLN A 55 0.86 -16.20 3.06
C GLN A 55 -0.61 -15.87 3.35
N MET A 56 -1.21 -16.65 4.26
CA MET A 56 -2.61 -16.50 4.68
C MET A 56 -2.86 -15.18 5.39
N GLU A 57 -2.00 -14.88 6.35
CA GLU A 57 -2.12 -13.74 7.23
C GLU A 57 -1.94 -12.45 6.44
N GLY A 58 -2.90 -11.54 6.60
CA GLY A 58 -2.86 -10.22 5.98
C GLY A 58 -1.78 -9.30 6.54
N VAL A 59 -1.54 -8.21 5.82
CA VAL A 59 -0.84 -7.03 6.33
C VAL A 59 -1.56 -5.80 5.79
N TYR A 60 -1.92 -4.89 6.68
CA TYR A 60 -2.38 -3.57 6.31
C TYR A 60 -1.20 -2.61 6.28
N TYR A 61 -0.91 -2.07 5.10
CA TYR A 61 0.14 -1.09 4.89
C TYR A 61 -0.43 0.33 4.88
N ALA A 62 0.19 1.23 5.62
CA ALA A 62 -0.15 2.65 5.64
C ALA A 62 1.09 3.49 5.94
N ALA A 63 0.91 4.81 5.96
CA ALA A 63 1.91 5.75 6.42
C ALA A 63 1.34 6.67 7.51
N GLU A 64 2.23 7.20 8.35
CA GLU A 64 1.87 8.18 9.39
C GLU A 64 1.49 9.53 8.78
N ALA A 65 2.10 9.88 7.64
CA ALA A 65 1.81 11.08 6.85
C ALA A 65 1.24 10.72 5.47
N VAL A 66 0.30 11.52 4.98
CA VAL A 66 -0.34 11.27 3.68
C VAL A 66 0.64 11.43 2.52
N GLU A 67 1.60 12.33 2.66
CA GLU A 67 2.68 12.59 1.70
C GLU A 67 3.49 11.32 1.43
N THR A 68 3.86 10.60 2.48
CA THR A 68 4.56 9.31 2.41
C THR A 68 3.69 8.24 1.74
N ALA A 69 2.40 8.15 2.09
CA ALA A 69 1.47 7.22 1.43
C ALA A 69 1.33 7.53 -0.07
N VAL A 70 1.29 8.82 -0.44
CA VAL A 70 1.24 9.26 -1.84
C VAL A 70 2.54 8.95 -2.57
N ALA A 71 3.70 9.06 -1.91
CA ALA A 71 4.99 8.66 -2.49
C ALA A 71 5.04 7.15 -2.81
N GLU A 72 4.54 6.30 -1.90
CA GLU A 72 4.42 4.86 -2.15
C GLU A 72 3.49 4.57 -3.35
N VAL A 73 2.33 5.23 -3.42
CA VAL A 73 1.41 5.08 -4.56
C VAL A 73 2.06 5.57 -5.85
N ALA A 74 2.73 6.72 -5.84
CA ALA A 74 3.42 7.27 -7.00
C ALA A 74 4.49 6.32 -7.53
N PHE A 75 5.29 5.72 -6.63
CA PHE A 75 6.27 4.69 -6.99
C PHE A 75 5.61 3.50 -7.69
N TYR A 76 4.56 2.91 -7.09
CA TYR A 76 3.89 1.76 -7.70
C TYR A 76 3.17 2.10 -9.01
N ARG A 77 2.71 3.36 -9.18
CA ARG A 77 2.20 3.84 -10.47
C ARG A 77 3.30 3.86 -11.53
N LEU A 78 4.49 4.35 -11.21
CA LEU A 78 5.62 4.29 -12.14
C LEU A 78 6.06 2.85 -12.40
N LEU A 79 6.10 2.00 -11.39
CA LEU A 79 6.46 0.58 -11.56
C LEU A 79 5.55 -0.12 -12.57
N PHE A 80 4.23 0.14 -12.53
CA PHE A 80 3.29 -0.36 -13.53
C PHE A 80 3.68 0.05 -14.97
N PHE A 81 4.06 1.32 -15.20
CA PHE A 81 4.47 1.81 -16.52
C PHE A 81 5.86 1.33 -16.94
N ALA A 82 6.74 1.03 -16.00
CA ALA A 82 8.03 0.37 -16.27
C ALA A 82 7.83 -1.09 -16.70
N GLU A 83 6.92 -1.80 -16.04
CA GLU A 83 6.56 -3.19 -16.35
C GLU A 83 5.65 -3.32 -17.59
N SER A 84 5.10 -2.20 -18.08
CA SER A 84 4.28 -2.12 -19.30
C SER A 84 4.77 -1.01 -20.26
N PRO A 85 5.93 -1.17 -20.93
CA PRO A 85 6.54 -0.11 -21.73
C PRO A 85 5.66 0.42 -22.87
N GLY A 86 4.77 -0.42 -23.43
CA GLY A 86 3.85 -0.03 -24.51
C GLY A 86 2.57 0.67 -24.04
N THR A 87 2.34 0.83 -22.73
CA THR A 87 1.17 1.55 -22.22
C THR A 87 1.44 3.06 -22.26
N PRO A 88 0.66 3.85 -23.02
CA PRO A 88 0.87 5.30 -23.12
C PRO A 88 0.56 6.00 -21.80
N TRP A 89 1.07 7.22 -21.64
CA TRP A 89 0.68 8.05 -20.51
C TRP A 89 -0.82 8.37 -20.55
N PRO A 90 -1.51 8.37 -19.41
CA PRO A 90 -2.92 8.71 -19.39
C PRO A 90 -3.12 10.21 -19.65
N GLU A 91 -4.10 10.56 -20.48
CA GLU A 91 -4.46 11.95 -20.75
C GLU A 91 -4.96 12.67 -19.47
N ASN A 92 -5.72 11.94 -18.65
CA ASN A 92 -6.34 12.45 -17.44
C ASN A 92 -5.72 11.86 -16.16
N PRO A 93 -5.70 12.61 -15.05
CA PRO A 93 -5.30 12.06 -13.76
C PRO A 93 -6.26 10.98 -13.30
N ALA A 94 -5.74 9.95 -12.64
CA ALA A 94 -6.56 9.00 -11.92
C ALA A 94 -6.92 9.56 -10.54
N GLU A 95 -8.15 9.32 -10.10
CA GLU A 95 -8.65 9.74 -8.80
C GLU A 95 -8.44 8.63 -7.77
N TYR A 96 -7.91 9.00 -6.60
CA TYR A 96 -7.62 8.14 -5.47
C TYR A 96 -8.26 8.71 -4.22
N THR A 97 -8.71 7.82 -3.33
CA THR A 97 -9.12 8.19 -1.98
C THR A 97 -8.01 7.84 -1.00
N ALA A 98 -7.40 8.85 -0.37
CA ALA A 98 -6.62 8.62 0.84
C ALA A 98 -7.58 8.62 2.03
N PHE A 99 -7.40 7.70 2.96
CA PHE A 99 -8.22 7.61 4.17
C PHE A 99 -7.34 7.35 5.38
N SER A 100 -7.78 7.83 6.54
CA SER A 100 -7.08 7.60 7.81
C SER A 100 -7.79 6.53 8.64
N ALA A 101 -6.99 5.77 9.39
CA ALA A 101 -7.47 4.77 10.33
C ALA A 101 -6.85 5.04 11.71
N ARG A 102 -7.59 4.72 12.78
CA ARG A 102 -7.03 4.69 14.13
C ARG A 102 -6.51 3.29 14.42
N PHE A 103 -5.28 3.21 14.89
CA PHE A 103 -4.68 1.96 15.36
C PHE A 103 -4.11 2.16 16.76
N ALA A 104 -3.94 1.06 17.48
CA ALA A 104 -3.23 0.99 18.74
C ALA A 104 -2.43 -0.32 18.75
N ALA A 105 -1.22 -0.27 19.28
CA ALA A 105 -0.34 -1.42 19.36
C ALA A 105 0.30 -1.48 20.75
N ASP A 106 -0.17 -2.39 21.59
CA ASP A 106 0.46 -2.66 22.90
C ASP A 106 1.85 -3.26 22.71
N ARG A 107 2.03 -4.02 21.62
CA ARG A 107 3.30 -4.61 21.20
C ARG A 107 3.55 -4.26 19.73
N GLY A 108 4.52 -3.38 19.53
CA GLY A 108 4.99 -2.92 18.23
C GLY A 108 6.51 -3.03 18.13
N ILE A 109 7.01 -3.10 16.90
CA ILE A 109 8.44 -2.97 16.58
C ILE A 109 8.62 -1.65 15.84
N ASP A 110 9.58 -0.82 16.25
CA ASP A 110 10.02 0.33 15.48
C ASP A 110 11.42 0.07 14.90
N LEU A 111 11.49 -0.09 13.58
CA LEU A 111 12.75 -0.32 12.86
C LEU A 111 13.66 0.90 12.78
N THR A 112 13.09 2.09 13.04
CA THR A 112 13.84 3.36 13.06
C THR A 112 14.50 3.63 14.41
N ALA A 113 14.24 2.79 15.42
CA ALA A 113 14.84 2.86 16.74
C ALA A 113 15.87 1.76 16.99
N ALA A 114 16.73 1.94 18.00
CA ALA A 114 17.65 0.89 18.44
C ALA A 114 16.87 -0.33 18.97
N PRO A 115 17.36 -1.57 18.74
CA PRO A 115 18.62 -1.92 18.08
C PRO A 115 18.53 -2.00 16.53
N TYR A 116 17.33 -1.87 15.95
CA TYR A 116 17.08 -2.11 14.53
C TYR A 116 17.59 -1.01 13.60
N ALA A 117 17.69 0.23 14.10
CA ALA A 117 18.22 1.36 13.34
C ALA A 117 19.64 1.10 12.79
N GLY A 118 20.47 0.34 13.52
CA GLY A 118 21.82 -0.05 13.08
C GLY A 118 21.84 -1.04 11.92
N GLN A 119 20.69 -1.58 11.51
CA GLN A 119 20.54 -2.53 10.40
C GLN A 119 19.69 -1.93 9.27
N ALA A 120 19.69 -0.60 9.14
CA ALA A 120 18.89 0.13 8.16
C ALA A 120 19.07 -0.39 6.73
N GLU A 121 20.30 -0.67 6.31
CA GLU A 121 20.58 -1.21 4.97
C GLU A 121 19.81 -2.51 4.68
N THR A 122 19.72 -3.39 5.68
CA THR A 122 19.02 -4.68 5.57
C THR A 122 17.52 -4.51 5.41
N TRP A 123 16.87 -3.72 6.29
CA TRP A 123 15.41 -3.58 6.24
C TRP A 123 14.91 -2.51 5.26
N CYS A 124 15.80 -1.61 4.80
CA CYS A 124 15.54 -0.66 3.72
C CYS A 124 15.85 -1.20 2.32
N HIS A 125 16.32 -2.44 2.18
CA HIS A 125 16.67 -2.95 0.86
C HIS A 125 15.46 -2.82 -0.12
N PRO A 126 15.66 -2.32 -1.35
CA PRO A 126 14.55 -1.93 -2.24
C PRO A 126 13.73 -3.11 -2.77
N THR A 127 14.36 -4.28 -2.93
CA THR A 127 13.77 -5.46 -3.59
C THR A 127 13.89 -6.77 -2.80
N ASP A 128 15.02 -7.04 -2.15
CA ASP A 128 15.13 -8.12 -1.17
C ASP A 128 14.30 -7.81 0.10
N TYR A 129 13.24 -8.59 0.29
CA TYR A 129 12.37 -8.53 1.44
C TYR A 129 12.56 -9.70 2.42
N GLY A 130 13.49 -10.62 2.14
CA GLY A 130 13.71 -11.82 2.95
C GLY A 130 13.88 -11.52 4.44
N PRO A 131 14.77 -10.58 4.83
CA PRO A 131 14.96 -10.20 6.23
C PRO A 131 13.70 -9.60 6.88
N CYS A 132 12.98 -8.74 6.16
CA CYS A 132 11.75 -8.12 6.67
C CYS A 132 10.61 -9.15 6.82
N GLN A 133 10.49 -10.10 5.90
CA GLN A 133 9.52 -11.19 5.98
C GLN A 133 9.83 -12.12 7.15
N ALA A 134 11.11 -12.49 7.35
CA ALA A 134 11.52 -13.30 8.49
C ALA A 134 11.24 -12.60 9.83
N LEU A 135 11.54 -11.30 9.92
CA LEU A 135 11.18 -10.48 11.07
C LEU A 135 9.67 -10.49 11.31
N ALA A 136 8.86 -10.30 10.25
CA ALA A 136 7.41 -10.24 10.39
C ALA A 136 6.80 -11.58 10.84
N ASP A 137 7.38 -12.71 10.42
CA ASP A 137 6.97 -14.04 10.89
C ASP A 137 7.28 -14.22 12.38
N ALA A 138 8.50 -13.88 12.81
CA ALA A 138 8.89 -13.90 14.22
C ALA A 138 8.04 -12.95 15.07
N ALA A 139 7.79 -11.74 14.58
CA ALA A 139 6.94 -10.74 15.22
C ALA A 139 5.53 -11.28 15.46
N ARG A 140 4.94 -11.99 14.49
CA ARG A 140 3.62 -12.63 14.66
C ARG A 140 3.64 -13.73 15.70
N ALA A 141 4.66 -14.59 15.68
CA ALA A 141 4.81 -15.66 16.67
C ALA A 141 4.90 -15.09 18.10
N ASP A 142 5.53 -13.93 18.23
CA ASP A 142 5.63 -13.20 19.49
C ASP A 142 4.42 -12.31 19.78
N GLY A 143 3.37 -12.26 18.95
CA GLY A 143 2.17 -11.44 19.22
C GLY A 143 2.36 -9.93 19.03
N VAL A 144 3.38 -9.51 18.28
CA VAL A 144 3.52 -8.13 17.80
C VAL A 144 2.43 -7.84 16.78
N THR A 145 1.85 -6.64 16.87
CA THR A 145 0.67 -6.26 16.08
C THR A 145 0.97 -5.22 15.01
N ALA A 146 2.06 -4.46 15.16
CA ALA A 146 2.47 -3.41 14.23
C ALA A 146 4.00 -3.34 14.08
N ILE A 147 4.45 -3.05 12.87
CA ILE A 147 5.84 -2.71 12.57
C ILE A 147 5.87 -1.31 11.96
N ARG A 148 6.61 -0.39 12.58
CA ARG A 148 6.90 0.95 12.06
C ARG A 148 8.27 0.95 11.39
N TYR A 149 8.38 1.57 10.22
CA TYR A 149 9.59 1.57 9.41
C TYR A 149 9.66 2.80 8.51
N ALA A 150 10.86 3.24 8.13
CA ALA A 150 11.00 4.33 7.16
C ALA A 150 10.58 3.84 5.76
N SER A 151 9.79 4.64 5.04
CA SER A 151 9.57 4.43 3.62
C SER A 151 10.89 4.56 2.87
N VAL A 152 11.12 3.62 1.95
CA VAL A 152 12.27 3.64 1.03
C VAL A 152 11.93 4.37 -0.28
N ARG A 153 10.65 4.70 -0.48
CA ARG A 153 10.13 5.36 -1.70
C ARG A 153 9.74 6.79 -1.46
N ASP A 154 9.47 7.19 -0.23
CA ASP A 154 9.35 8.60 0.12
C ASP A 154 10.74 9.26 0.12
N PRO A 155 11.01 10.27 -0.72
CA PRO A 155 12.25 11.03 -0.67
C PRO A 155 12.49 11.68 0.70
N GLY A 156 11.42 12.02 1.42
CA GLY A 156 11.49 12.53 2.79
C GLY A 156 11.71 11.46 3.85
N ARG A 157 11.75 10.18 3.47
CA ARG A 157 11.92 9.01 4.36
C ARG A 157 10.91 8.97 5.50
N GLY A 158 9.68 9.43 5.25
CA GLY A 158 8.60 9.40 6.22
C GLY A 158 8.24 7.98 6.67
N ALA A 159 7.52 7.87 7.78
CA ALA A 159 7.26 6.59 8.43
C ALA A 159 6.05 5.88 7.83
N ASN A 160 6.28 4.61 7.47
CA ASN A 160 5.28 3.63 7.14
C ASN A 160 4.96 2.73 8.35
N LEU A 161 3.78 2.12 8.27
CA LEU A 161 3.25 1.16 9.24
C LEU A 161 2.77 -0.10 8.50
N ALA A 162 3.12 -1.25 9.05
CA ALA A 162 2.59 -2.55 8.67
C ALA A 162 1.84 -3.14 9.88
N LEU A 163 0.51 -3.15 9.84
CA LEU A 163 -0.30 -3.83 10.85
C LEU A 163 -0.43 -5.30 10.48
N LEU A 164 0.04 -6.17 11.37
CA LEU A 164 0.12 -7.62 11.14
C LEU A 164 -1.20 -8.34 11.47
N THR A 165 -2.16 -7.65 12.09
CA THR A 165 -3.47 -8.18 12.46
C THR A 165 -4.54 -7.09 12.47
N CYS A 166 -5.78 -7.44 12.12
CA CYS A 166 -6.97 -6.60 12.25
C CYS A 166 -7.22 -6.09 13.67
N ARG A 167 -6.72 -6.80 14.69
CA ARG A 167 -6.87 -6.41 16.10
C ARG A 167 -6.12 -5.12 16.45
N ALA A 168 -5.18 -4.69 15.62
CA ALA A 168 -4.46 -3.43 15.81
C ALA A 168 -5.34 -2.20 15.55
N PHE A 169 -6.49 -2.34 14.87
CA PHE A 169 -7.37 -1.19 14.66
C PHE A 169 -8.09 -0.79 15.94
N ALA A 170 -7.88 0.46 16.36
CA ALA A 170 -8.57 1.07 17.50
C ALA A 170 -9.96 1.61 17.13
N SER A 171 -10.35 1.55 15.86
CA SER A 171 -11.70 1.86 15.39
C SER A 171 -12.11 0.94 14.26
N ARG A 172 -13.39 0.57 14.22
CA ARG A 172 -13.95 -0.26 13.14
C ARG A 172 -14.20 0.52 11.85
N ARG A 173 -14.16 1.85 11.89
CA ARG A 173 -14.42 2.73 10.75
C ARG A 173 -13.19 3.57 10.45
N ILE A 174 -13.05 3.98 9.21
CA ILE A 174 -12.11 5.03 8.82
C ILE A 174 -12.48 6.35 9.51
N VAL A 175 -11.51 7.26 9.66
CA VAL A 175 -11.70 8.53 10.36
C VAL A 175 -11.91 9.70 9.42
N ALA A 176 -11.12 9.78 8.36
CA ALA A 176 -11.23 10.84 7.36
C ALA A 176 -10.98 10.28 5.96
N ARG A 177 -11.43 11.02 4.95
CA ARG A 177 -11.17 10.77 3.54
C ARG A 177 -10.67 12.04 2.86
N GLN A 178 -9.84 11.88 1.85
CA GLN A 178 -9.32 12.94 1.00
C GLN A 178 -9.32 12.45 -0.45
N THR A 179 -9.74 13.32 -1.35
CA THR A 179 -9.65 13.08 -2.79
C THR A 179 -8.29 13.53 -3.29
N TRP A 180 -7.60 12.65 -4.02
CA TRP A 180 -6.31 12.89 -4.63
C TRP A 180 -6.36 12.59 -6.12
N ARG A 181 -5.81 13.49 -6.93
CA ARG A 181 -5.60 13.28 -8.37
C ARG A 181 -4.13 13.02 -8.61
N ILE A 182 -3.79 11.84 -9.12
CA ILE A 182 -2.41 11.43 -9.39
C ILE A 182 -2.23 11.25 -10.89
N HIS A 183 -1.30 12.02 -11.47
CA HIS A 183 -1.03 12.08 -12.90
C HIS A 183 0.41 11.68 -13.19
N PRO A 184 0.66 10.46 -13.68
CA PRO A 184 1.92 10.09 -14.31
C PRO A 184 2.06 10.73 -15.69
N GLY A 185 3.28 11.10 -16.07
CA GLY A 185 3.61 11.63 -17.39
C GLY A 185 5.11 11.62 -17.66
N PRO A 186 5.55 12.20 -18.77
CA PRO A 186 6.94 12.13 -19.20
C PRO A 186 7.91 12.78 -18.20
N ALA A 187 7.47 13.76 -17.40
CA ALA A 187 8.31 14.43 -16.40
C ALA A 187 8.30 13.77 -15.01
N GLY A 188 7.54 12.68 -14.80
CA GLY A 188 7.34 12.07 -13.49
C GLY A 188 5.86 12.01 -13.07
N ILE A 189 5.60 12.11 -11.77
CA ILE A 189 4.26 12.08 -11.17
C ILE A 189 3.92 13.44 -10.56
N ARG A 190 2.70 13.91 -10.81
CA ARG A 190 2.08 15.01 -10.05
C ARG A 190 0.91 14.47 -9.24
N ALA A 191 0.86 14.79 -7.96
CA ALA A 191 -0.25 14.41 -7.08
C ALA A 191 -0.85 15.65 -6.43
N ILE A 192 -2.17 15.80 -6.52
CA ILE A 192 -2.90 16.96 -6.01
C ILE A 192 -4.03 16.48 -5.10
N ARG A 193 -3.98 16.88 -3.83
CA ARG A 193 -5.12 16.76 -2.91
C ARG A 193 -6.11 17.87 -3.19
N GLU A 194 -7.39 17.54 -3.28
CA GLU A 194 -8.45 18.51 -3.54
C GLU A 194 -8.59 19.53 -2.39
N PHE A 195 -8.80 19.05 -1.15
CA PHE A 195 -8.96 19.91 0.02
C PHE A 195 -8.38 19.32 1.31
N PRO A 196 -7.73 20.14 2.18
CA PRO A 196 -7.17 21.45 1.82
C PRO A 196 -6.10 21.26 0.74
N THR A 197 -5.96 22.16 -0.23
CA THR A 197 -5.10 21.88 -1.38
C THR A 197 -3.65 21.60 -0.99
N LEU A 198 -3.09 20.51 -1.51
CA LEU A 198 -1.69 20.14 -1.38
C LEU A 198 -1.22 19.59 -2.73
N ARG A 199 -0.01 19.96 -3.14
CA ARG A 199 0.59 19.54 -4.42
C ARG A 199 1.92 18.90 -4.13
N LEU A 200 2.09 17.67 -4.61
CA LEU A 200 3.34 16.91 -4.55
C LEU A 200 3.80 16.61 -5.97
N GLY A 201 5.11 16.65 -6.18
CA GLY A 201 5.76 16.30 -7.44
C GLY A 201 6.88 15.31 -7.19
N PHE A 202 6.92 14.26 -7.99
CA PHE A 202 8.00 13.28 -8.00
C PHE A 202 8.59 13.27 -9.41
N ALA A 203 9.78 13.83 -9.55
CA ALA A 203 10.54 13.85 -10.82
C ALA A 203 11.02 12.43 -11.18
N ARG A 204 11.62 12.27 -12.36
CA ARG A 204 12.12 10.97 -12.85
C ARG A 204 13.12 10.33 -11.88
N GLU A 205 13.90 11.17 -11.19
CA GLU A 205 14.98 10.80 -10.27
C GLU A 205 14.50 10.70 -8.81
N SER A 206 13.22 10.93 -8.51
CA SER A 206 12.71 10.92 -7.13
C SER A 206 12.75 9.54 -6.46
N PHE A 207 12.86 8.46 -7.24
CA PHE A 207 12.89 7.09 -6.72
C PHE A 207 14.15 6.37 -7.17
N ASP A 208 15.04 6.10 -6.21
CA ASP A 208 16.23 5.29 -6.42
C ASP A 208 15.90 3.80 -6.15
N ASP A 209 15.24 3.18 -7.13
CA ASP A 209 14.86 1.75 -7.07
C ASP A 209 15.23 1.06 -8.40
N PRO A 210 15.97 -0.06 -8.38
CA PRO A 210 16.44 -0.72 -9.59
C PRO A 210 15.31 -1.21 -10.49
N ARG A 211 14.10 -1.40 -9.97
CA ARG A 211 12.94 -1.81 -10.77
C ARG A 211 12.46 -0.74 -11.76
N LEU A 212 12.86 0.52 -11.57
CA LEU A 212 12.55 1.61 -12.50
C LEU A 212 13.65 1.85 -13.54
N ALA A 213 14.76 1.12 -13.49
CA ALA A 213 15.91 1.35 -14.39
C ALA A 213 15.57 1.21 -15.88
N GLY A 214 14.58 0.38 -16.23
CA GLY A 214 14.12 0.17 -17.61
C GLY A 214 13.00 1.13 -18.06
N MET A 215 12.68 2.17 -17.29
CA MET A 215 11.57 3.07 -17.59
C MET A 215 11.76 3.82 -18.93
N VAL A 216 10.78 3.70 -19.82
CA VAL A 216 10.68 4.49 -21.06
C VAL A 216 9.83 5.72 -20.80
N TRP A 217 10.43 6.90 -20.70
CA TRP A 217 9.69 8.14 -20.37
C TRP A 217 8.99 8.77 -21.56
N GLU A 218 9.57 8.66 -22.75
CA GLU A 218 9.00 9.13 -24.01
C GLU A 218 8.27 7.94 -24.68
N ARG A 219 6.93 7.97 -24.68
CA ARG A 219 6.06 6.87 -25.13
C ARG A 219 4.76 7.40 -25.72
#